data_AF-A0A1E5L481-F1
#
_entry.id   AF-A0A1E5L481-F1
#
_cell.length_a   1.000
_cell.length_b   1.000
_cell.length_c   1.000
_cell.angle_alpha   90.00
_cell.angle_beta   90.00
_cell.angle_gamma   90.00
#
_symmetry.space_group_name_H-M   'P 1'
#
loop_
_entity.id
_entity.type
_entity.pdbx_description
1 polymer ?
#
loop_
_entity_poly.entity_id
_entity_poly.type
_entity_poly.pdbx_seq_one_letter_code
_entity_poly.pdbx_strand_id
1 'polypeptide(L)'
;MLKQQRFVPTVEELFGKAVKEENKFHCWSCSGEILQDYLYCPGCGQEARFCRTCKNHVAEHESSCSRCTDGFNWSIEKRKQITKDTFKDYVEFRLGGKSGFYDRYPVQEERRDLFRDYVKEREGNLWTVRTRVEQGNVTIEQMRKVVDLAAQYQLGDLHWTDRQGLQLTHVDGRVLFEVTRQLAAVDLHLSPRGGTVRNTVACPALPECRNGLIYATDLAKRLNERYKDVTGLPHKFKLSVAGCPNSCTRAQAHDIGVMGTQVIKINKDTCTGCGHCANACKEDAIHISNGKASIDYSKCVDCGMCNRACPTGSAEIVKAGVSVYIGGCGGRHPQNGKRLLRNADIDEIFPWIDAVIVEWKTFGEKRWRLGRWIEYVGWEQFKQKVNERVQAQK
;
A
#
# COMPACT_ATOMS: atom_id res chain seq x y z
N MET A 1 -33.89 -0.08 12.06
CA MET A 1 -32.99 -0.52 13.14
C MET A 1 -33.16 -2.02 13.31
N LEU A 2 -32.21 -2.84 12.85
CA LEU A 2 -32.23 -4.29 13.02
C LEU A 2 -31.03 -4.68 13.91
N LYS A 3 -31.32 -5.03 15.17
CA LYS A 3 -30.34 -5.69 16.06
C LYS A 3 -30.28 -7.16 15.65
N GLN A 4 -29.17 -7.60 15.06
CA GLN A 4 -28.86 -9.03 14.99
C GLN A 4 -28.29 -9.46 16.34
N GLN A 5 -29.08 -10.18 17.13
CA GLN A 5 -28.58 -10.96 18.27
C GLN A 5 -27.77 -12.14 17.70
N ARG A 6 -26.46 -12.16 17.92
CA ARG A 6 -25.64 -13.36 17.74
C ARG A 6 -25.71 -14.17 19.04
N PHE A 7 -26.23 -15.39 18.95
CA PHE A 7 -26.15 -16.38 20.00
C PHE A 7 -24.69 -16.85 20.09
N VAL A 8 -24.03 -16.65 21.23
CA VAL A 8 -22.72 -17.21 21.54
C VAL A 8 -22.98 -18.29 22.58
N PRO A 9 -22.89 -19.60 22.26
CA PRO A 9 -23.06 -20.63 23.27
C PRO A 9 -21.92 -20.54 24.27
N THR A 10 -22.23 -20.79 25.54
CA THR A 10 -21.19 -20.83 26.58
C THR A 10 -20.39 -22.13 26.48
N VAL A 11 -19.14 -22.11 26.95
CA VAL A 11 -18.21 -23.27 26.88
C VAL A 11 -18.79 -24.52 27.54
N GLU A 12 -19.67 -24.36 28.53
CA GLU A 12 -20.35 -25.43 29.25
C GLU A 12 -21.50 -26.07 28.45
N GLU A 13 -22.10 -25.36 27.50
CA GLU A 13 -23.18 -25.88 26.64
C GLU A 13 -22.66 -26.70 25.45
N LEU A 14 -21.41 -26.47 25.02
CA LEU A 14 -20.77 -27.21 23.93
C LEU A 14 -20.16 -28.55 24.37
N PHE A 15 -19.85 -28.71 25.66
CA PHE A 15 -19.20 -29.91 26.18
C PHE A 15 -19.99 -30.49 27.34
N GLY A 16 -21.02 -31.26 26.97
CA GLY A 16 -21.76 -32.11 27.90
C GLY A 16 -20.82 -33.05 28.66
N LYS A 17 -20.89 -32.97 29.99
CA LYS A 17 -20.41 -33.93 31.00
C LYS A 17 -19.08 -34.64 30.66
N ALA A 18 -17.96 -34.03 31.04
CA ALA A 18 -16.72 -34.78 31.27
C ALA A 18 -16.36 -34.74 32.76
N VAL A 19 -16.37 -35.93 33.35
CA VAL A 19 -16.05 -36.24 34.74
C VAL A 19 -14.56 -35.97 35.00
N LYS A 20 -14.28 -35.45 36.19
CA LYS A 20 -12.93 -35.21 36.72
C LYS A 20 -12.37 -36.54 37.24
N GLU A 21 -11.43 -37.16 36.55
CA GLU A 21 -10.58 -38.24 37.08
C GLU A 21 -9.25 -38.31 36.30
N GLU A 22 -8.20 -38.80 36.97
CA GLU A 22 -6.78 -38.49 36.77
C GLU A 22 -6.19 -38.96 35.42
N ASN A 23 -5.65 -38.02 34.61
CA ASN A 23 -5.12 -38.29 33.27
C ASN A 23 -3.65 -38.78 33.28
N LYS A 24 -3.41 -40.09 33.15
CA LYS A 24 -2.10 -40.65 32.76
C LYS A 24 -2.23 -41.77 31.71
N PHE A 25 -1.64 -41.59 30.53
CA PHE A 25 -1.61 -42.58 29.44
C PHE A 25 -0.29 -43.38 29.47
N HIS A 26 -0.33 -44.67 29.11
CA HIS A 26 0.84 -45.58 29.16
C HIS A 26 1.12 -46.22 27.79
N CYS A 27 2.39 -46.37 27.43
CA CYS A 27 2.86 -46.95 26.16
C CYS A 27 2.64 -48.45 26.12
N TRP A 28 1.94 -48.94 25.10
CA TRP A 28 1.60 -50.37 24.98
C TRP A 28 2.84 -51.27 24.82
N SER A 29 3.91 -50.77 24.21
CA SER A 29 5.13 -51.55 23.94
C SER A 29 6.07 -51.68 25.14
N CYS A 30 6.13 -50.70 26.03
CA CYS A 30 7.10 -50.69 27.14
C CYS A 30 6.51 -50.28 28.50
N SER A 31 5.20 -50.08 28.57
CA SER A 31 4.44 -49.65 29.75
C SER A 31 4.89 -48.32 30.38
N GLY A 32 5.78 -47.57 29.71
CA GLY A 32 6.27 -46.28 30.17
C GLY A 32 5.23 -45.17 29.99
N GLU A 33 5.27 -44.15 30.86
CA GLU A 33 4.35 -43.00 30.85
C GLU A 33 4.47 -42.22 29.52
N ILE A 34 3.33 -41.99 28.86
CA ILE A 34 3.21 -41.20 27.63
C ILE A 34 2.98 -39.75 28.02
N LEU A 35 3.75 -38.84 27.42
CA LEU A 35 3.53 -37.41 27.58
C LEU A 35 2.43 -36.94 26.64
N GLN A 36 1.68 -35.94 27.10
CA GLN A 36 0.60 -35.27 26.37
C GLN A 36 1.08 -34.40 25.19
N ASP A 37 2.22 -34.74 24.59
CA ASP A 37 2.78 -34.02 23.45
C ASP A 37 2.45 -34.78 22.16
N TYR A 38 1.61 -34.15 21.34
CA TYR A 38 1.15 -34.69 20.06
C TYR A 38 2.12 -34.27 18.94
N LEU A 39 2.51 -35.23 18.11
CA LEU A 39 3.15 -34.97 16.83
C LEU A 39 2.16 -35.20 15.71
N TYR A 40 1.96 -34.14 14.93
CA TYR A 40 1.01 -34.12 13.83
C TYR A 40 1.73 -34.49 12.53
N CYS A 41 1.27 -35.52 11.83
CA CYS A 41 1.79 -35.84 10.49
C CYS A 41 1.20 -34.86 9.47
N PRO A 42 2.00 -33.99 8.81
CA PRO A 42 1.46 -33.00 7.87
C PRO A 42 0.88 -33.62 6.58
N GLY A 43 1.15 -34.90 6.30
CA GLY A 43 0.62 -35.60 5.12
C GLY A 43 -0.76 -36.23 5.32
N CYS A 44 -1.03 -36.85 6.48
CA CYS A 44 -2.29 -37.54 6.75
C CYS A 44 -3.12 -36.96 7.90
N GLY A 45 -2.57 -36.02 8.67
CA GLY A 45 -3.26 -35.35 9.77
C GLY A 45 -3.47 -36.19 11.02
N GLN A 46 -2.81 -37.35 11.15
CA GLN A 46 -2.89 -38.16 12.36
C GLN A 46 -1.92 -37.70 13.45
N GLU A 47 -2.34 -37.91 14.70
CA GLU A 47 -1.60 -37.58 15.90
C GLU A 47 -0.82 -38.81 16.42
N ALA A 48 0.47 -38.63 16.69
CA ALA A 48 1.32 -39.64 17.31
C ALA A 48 1.87 -39.12 18.64
N ARG A 49 1.88 -39.99 19.67
CA ARG A 49 2.33 -39.62 21.02
C ARG A 49 3.74 -40.16 21.29
N PHE A 50 4.56 -39.40 22.01
CA PHE A 50 5.95 -39.79 22.29
C PHE A 50 6.09 -40.52 23.63
N CYS A 51 6.77 -41.67 23.63
CA CYS A 51 7.13 -42.40 24.85
C CYS A 51 8.60 -42.16 25.23
N ARG A 52 8.85 -41.61 26.43
CA ARG A 52 10.22 -41.31 26.90
C ARG A 52 11.08 -42.54 27.13
N THR A 53 10.48 -43.66 27.51
CA THR A 53 11.23 -44.87 27.91
C THR A 53 11.84 -45.58 26.71
N CYS A 54 11.09 -45.79 25.64
CA CYS A 54 11.60 -46.43 24.42
C CYS A 54 12.05 -45.43 23.34
N LYS A 55 11.81 -44.13 23.55
CA LYS A 55 12.11 -43.04 22.61
C LYS A 55 11.45 -43.21 21.22
N ASN A 56 10.31 -43.91 21.16
CA ASN A 56 9.52 -44.08 19.94
C ASN A 56 8.21 -43.29 19.99
N HIS A 57 7.66 -43.03 18.81
CA HIS A 57 6.32 -42.43 18.65
C HIS A 57 5.30 -43.56 18.43
N VAL A 58 4.21 -43.51 19.19
CA VAL A 58 3.12 -44.48 19.17
C VAL A 58 1.91 -43.79 18.57
N ALA A 59 1.44 -44.26 17.42
CA ALA A 59 0.19 -43.79 16.82
C ALA A 59 -1.00 -44.42 17.56
N GLU A 60 -2.12 -43.70 17.68
CA GLU A 60 -3.29 -44.20 18.42
C GLU A 60 -4.03 -45.36 17.73
N HIS A 61 -3.75 -45.65 16.46
CA HIS A 61 -4.43 -46.71 15.72
C HIS A 61 -3.47 -47.59 14.90
N GLU A 62 -3.63 -48.91 15.03
CA GLU A 62 -3.08 -49.91 14.11
C GLU A 62 -3.86 -49.88 12.79
N SER A 63 -3.55 -48.92 11.91
CA SER A 63 -3.95 -49.05 10.51
C SER A 63 -3.00 -48.26 9.64
N SER A 64 -2.24 -48.98 8.82
CA SER A 64 -1.33 -48.48 7.81
C SER A 64 -1.98 -47.40 6.94
N CYS A 65 -1.50 -46.16 7.07
CA CYS A 65 -1.83 -45.07 6.16
C CYS A 65 -1.22 -45.36 4.78
N SER A 66 -2.07 -45.61 3.77
CA SER A 66 -1.65 -45.91 2.39
C SER A 66 -0.92 -44.75 1.67
N ARG A 67 -0.77 -43.57 2.31
CA ARG A 67 0.01 -42.42 1.77
C ARG A 67 1.48 -42.41 2.22
N CYS A 68 1.91 -43.36 3.04
CA CYS A 68 3.26 -43.41 3.62
C CYS A 68 4.02 -44.69 3.22
N THR A 69 3.96 -45.10 1.95
CA THR A 69 4.60 -46.34 1.47
C THR A 69 6.09 -46.23 1.17
N ASP A 70 6.73 -45.07 1.37
CA ASP A 70 8.19 -44.99 1.28
C ASP A 70 8.80 -44.86 2.68
N GLY A 71 9.34 -45.98 3.15
CA GLY A 71 10.13 -46.05 4.37
C GLY A 71 11.27 -45.04 4.33
N PHE A 72 11.20 -44.03 5.18
CA PHE A 72 12.31 -43.11 5.40
C PHE A 72 12.97 -43.41 6.75
N ASN A 73 14.03 -44.24 6.67
CA ASN A 73 15.07 -44.36 7.68
C ASN A 73 15.74 -42.99 7.89
N TRP A 74 15.54 -42.37 9.05
CA TRP A 74 16.34 -41.22 9.48
C TRP A 74 17.58 -41.71 10.22
N SER A 75 18.74 -41.71 9.55
CA SER A 75 20.04 -41.95 10.18
C SER A 75 20.57 -40.67 10.87
N ILE A 76 21.35 -40.88 11.93
CA ILE A 76 21.70 -39.92 12.99
C ILE A 76 22.71 -38.81 12.56
N GLU A 77 23.30 -38.86 11.37
CA GLU A 77 24.48 -38.03 11.04
C GLU A 77 24.21 -36.67 10.37
N LYS A 78 23.00 -36.36 9.89
CA LYS A 78 22.71 -35.05 9.24
C LYS A 78 22.23 -33.95 10.20
N ARG A 79 22.68 -33.95 11.46
CA ARG A 79 22.39 -32.91 12.46
C ARG A 79 23.28 -31.66 12.41
N LYS A 80 24.21 -31.54 11.45
CA LYS A 80 25.07 -30.36 11.34
C LYS A 80 24.67 -29.48 10.16
N GLN A 81 23.94 -28.42 10.53
CA GLN A 81 23.96 -27.05 10.00
C GLN A 81 22.63 -26.52 9.42
N ILE A 82 21.85 -26.06 10.41
CA ILE A 82 20.87 -24.97 10.40
C ILE A 82 19.54 -25.30 9.71
N THR A 83 18.59 -25.77 10.52
CA THR A 83 17.16 -25.76 10.22
C THR A 83 16.38 -24.93 11.26
N LYS A 84 15.16 -24.55 10.87
CA LYS A 84 14.21 -23.61 11.49
C LYS A 84 13.99 -23.77 13.01
N ASP A 85 14.27 -24.96 13.55
CA ASP A 85 14.05 -25.28 14.97
C ASP A 85 15.20 -24.80 15.88
N THR A 86 16.43 -24.61 15.37
CA THR A 86 17.51 -23.98 16.17
C THR A 86 17.22 -22.54 16.58
N PHE A 87 16.36 -21.82 15.83
CA PHE A 87 15.96 -20.45 16.17
C PHE A 87 14.82 -20.43 17.19
N LYS A 88 13.87 -21.36 17.09
CA LYS A 88 12.74 -21.48 18.01
C LYS A 88 13.21 -21.97 19.38
N ASP A 89 14.09 -22.97 19.41
CA ASP A 89 14.69 -23.49 20.65
C ASP A 89 15.64 -22.48 21.31
N TYR A 90 16.37 -21.67 20.54
CA TYR A 90 17.17 -20.56 21.07
C TYR A 90 16.30 -19.48 21.73
N VAL A 91 15.12 -19.19 21.15
CA VAL A 91 14.14 -18.23 21.68
C VAL A 91 13.41 -18.79 22.91
N GLU A 92 13.08 -20.09 22.94
CA GLU A 92 12.40 -20.72 24.08
C GLU A 92 13.35 -20.97 25.27
N PHE A 93 14.63 -21.34 25.02
CA PHE A 93 15.66 -21.52 26.06
C PHE A 93 16.04 -20.21 26.76
N ARG A 94 16.13 -19.08 26.03
CA ARG A 94 16.38 -17.75 26.62
C ARG A 94 15.23 -17.22 27.48
N LEU A 95 13.99 -17.69 27.25
CA LEU A 95 12.77 -17.06 27.76
C LEU A 95 11.97 -17.93 28.74
N GLY A 96 12.47 -19.11 29.11
CA GLY A 96 12.05 -19.82 30.32
C GLY A 96 10.57 -20.17 30.42
N GLY A 97 9.94 -20.60 29.32
CA GLY A 97 8.69 -21.38 29.37
C GLY A 97 7.46 -20.73 30.03
N LYS A 98 7.19 -19.44 29.81
CA LYS A 98 5.92 -18.82 30.23
C LYS A 98 5.04 -18.48 29.02
N SER A 99 3.93 -19.22 28.87
CA SER A 99 2.79 -18.87 28.02
C SER A 99 2.23 -17.50 28.43
N GLY A 100 2.19 -16.59 27.45
CA GLY A 100 1.87 -15.17 27.64
C GLY A 100 2.61 -14.22 26.68
N PHE A 101 3.03 -14.71 25.51
CA PHE A 101 4.01 -14.01 24.67
C PHE A 101 3.48 -12.71 24.02
N TYR A 102 2.16 -12.46 24.01
CA TYR A 102 1.62 -11.18 23.51
C TYR A 102 0.98 -10.28 24.56
N ASP A 103 0.65 -10.78 25.76
CA ASP A 103 0.26 -9.91 26.88
C ASP A 103 1.48 -9.40 27.68
N ARG A 104 2.67 -10.01 27.49
CA ARG A 104 3.89 -9.66 28.25
C ARG A 104 5.11 -9.26 27.44
N TYR A 105 5.08 -9.29 26.10
CA TYR A 105 6.15 -8.69 25.30
C TYR A 105 5.68 -7.39 24.65
N PRO A 106 5.95 -6.21 25.25
CA PRO A 106 6.15 -5.02 24.43
C PRO A 106 7.16 -5.45 23.36
N VAL A 107 6.85 -5.20 22.07
CA VAL A 107 7.80 -5.45 20.97
C VAL A 107 9.16 -4.98 21.47
N GLN A 108 10.09 -5.91 21.73
CA GLN A 108 11.43 -5.55 22.19
C GLN A 108 11.91 -4.47 21.22
N GLU A 109 12.38 -3.35 21.76
CA GLU A 109 12.61 -2.12 21.01
C GLU A 109 13.47 -2.36 19.76
N GLU A 110 14.31 -3.39 19.84
CA GLU A 110 15.22 -3.98 18.85
C GLU A 110 14.57 -4.68 17.63
N ARG A 111 13.29 -5.09 17.68
CA ARG A 111 12.58 -5.76 16.55
C ARG A 111 11.33 -5.03 16.07
N ARG A 112 11.10 -3.80 16.53
CA ARG A 112 9.98 -2.93 16.08
C ARG A 112 10.05 -2.58 14.60
N ASP A 113 11.26 -2.56 14.07
CA ASP A 113 11.56 -2.32 12.66
C ASP A 113 10.96 -3.39 11.73
N LEU A 114 11.01 -4.67 12.11
CA LEU A 114 10.45 -5.78 11.31
C LEU A 114 8.92 -5.68 11.15
N PHE A 115 8.25 -5.12 12.16
CA PHE A 115 6.80 -4.89 12.14
C PHE A 115 6.42 -3.49 11.67
N ARG A 116 7.41 -2.65 11.32
CA ARG A 116 7.22 -1.23 11.00
C ARG A 116 6.26 -1.02 9.86
N ASP A 117 6.09 -1.95 8.94
CA ASP A 117 5.23 -1.76 7.77
C ASP A 117 3.83 -2.43 7.89
N TYR A 118 3.58 -3.19 8.97
CA TYR A 118 2.28 -3.84 9.26
C TYR A 118 1.39 -3.01 10.19
N VAL A 119 0.12 -2.79 9.83
CA VAL A 119 -0.79 -2.03 10.71
C VAL A 119 -1.32 -2.92 11.82
N LYS A 120 -0.98 -2.60 13.08
CA LYS A 120 -1.55 -3.28 14.25
C LYS A 120 -3.02 -2.90 14.40
N GLU A 121 -3.90 -3.89 14.48
CA GLU A 121 -5.32 -3.68 14.77
C GLU A 121 -5.54 -3.55 16.29
N ARG A 122 -6.70 -3.00 16.69
CA ARG A 122 -6.98 -2.72 18.11
C ARG A 122 -7.16 -3.99 18.93
N GLU A 123 -7.71 -5.04 18.33
CA GLU A 123 -8.12 -6.25 19.02
C GLU A 123 -7.10 -7.38 18.86
N GLY A 124 -6.78 -8.04 19.98
CA GLY A 124 -6.00 -9.27 20.02
C GLY A 124 -4.67 -9.21 19.25
N ASN A 125 -4.28 -10.35 18.66
CA ASN A 125 -3.10 -10.45 17.81
C ASN A 125 -3.39 -10.23 16.31
N LEU A 126 -4.32 -9.33 15.97
CA LEU A 126 -4.68 -9.06 14.59
C LEU A 126 -3.88 -7.89 13.98
N TRP A 127 -3.65 -7.98 12.67
CA TRP A 127 -2.84 -7.06 11.89
C TRP A 127 -3.37 -6.94 10.47
N THR A 128 -3.21 -5.75 9.90
CA THR A 128 -3.49 -5.50 8.49
C THR A 128 -2.19 -5.51 7.68
N VAL A 129 -2.16 -6.36 6.65
CA VAL A 129 -1.11 -6.44 5.64
C VAL A 129 -1.53 -5.56 4.46
N ARG A 130 -0.87 -4.41 4.29
CA ARG A 130 -1.16 -3.50 3.17
C ARG A 130 -0.12 -3.69 2.07
N THR A 131 -0.58 -3.94 0.86
CA THR A 131 0.30 -4.04 -0.31
C THR A 131 0.41 -2.70 -1.03
N ARG A 132 1.52 -2.50 -1.73
CA ARG A 132 1.68 -1.43 -2.70
C ARG A 132 1.18 -1.96 -4.05
N VAL A 133 0.06 -1.40 -4.52
CA VAL A 133 -0.50 -1.71 -5.83
C VAL A 133 -0.31 -0.49 -6.72
N GLU A 134 0.54 -0.62 -7.72
CA GLU A 134 0.85 0.48 -8.62
C GLU A 134 -0.40 0.95 -9.38
N GLN A 135 -0.76 2.23 -9.23
CA GLN A 135 -1.95 2.85 -9.85
C GLN A 135 -3.30 2.15 -9.59
N GLY A 136 -3.37 1.19 -8.66
CA GLY A 136 -4.55 0.35 -8.46
C GLY A 136 -4.70 -0.81 -9.44
N ASN A 137 -3.70 -1.07 -10.28
CA ASN A 137 -3.71 -2.15 -11.24
C ASN A 137 -3.20 -3.44 -10.60
N VAL A 138 -4.04 -4.47 -10.57
CA VAL A 138 -3.72 -5.81 -10.05
C VAL A 138 -3.93 -6.80 -11.20
N THR A 139 -2.96 -7.69 -11.43
CA THR A 139 -3.12 -8.75 -12.44
C THR A 139 -4.10 -9.82 -11.98
N ILE A 140 -4.64 -10.62 -12.91
CA ILE A 140 -5.54 -11.73 -12.56
C ILE A 140 -4.85 -12.72 -11.62
N GLU A 141 -3.56 -13.01 -11.85
CA GLU A 141 -2.76 -13.88 -11.00
C GLU A 141 -2.60 -13.32 -9.58
N GLN A 142 -2.25 -12.03 -9.48
CA GLN A 142 -2.15 -11.34 -8.19
C GLN A 142 -3.48 -11.35 -7.44
N MET A 143 -4.59 -11.09 -8.13
CA MET A 143 -5.92 -11.08 -7.52
C MET A 143 -6.32 -12.48 -7.03
N ARG A 144 -6.11 -13.53 -7.83
CA ARG A 144 -6.33 -14.92 -7.41
C ARG A 144 -5.52 -15.25 -6.16
N LYS A 145 -4.24 -14.88 -6.14
CA LYS A 145 -3.38 -15.14 -4.99
C LYS A 145 -3.88 -14.47 -3.72
N VAL A 146 -4.36 -13.23 -3.81
CA VAL A 146 -4.93 -12.52 -2.66
C VAL A 146 -6.21 -13.19 -2.16
N VAL A 147 -7.10 -13.62 -3.07
CA VAL A 147 -8.32 -14.34 -2.72
C VAL A 147 -8.01 -15.69 -2.08
N ASP A 148 -7.04 -16.45 -2.61
CA ASP A 148 -6.62 -17.74 -2.05
C ASP A 148 -6.06 -17.57 -0.64
N LEU A 149 -5.23 -16.54 -0.42
CA LEU A 149 -4.72 -16.20 0.90
C LEU A 149 -5.84 -15.80 1.86
N ALA A 150 -6.79 -14.98 1.41
CA ALA A 150 -7.93 -14.59 2.21
C ALA A 150 -8.77 -15.82 2.62
N ALA A 151 -9.04 -16.74 1.70
CA ALA A 151 -9.74 -17.98 2.00
C ALA A 151 -8.95 -18.90 2.93
N GLN A 152 -7.67 -19.12 2.65
CA GLN A 152 -6.77 -19.98 3.43
C GLN A 152 -6.70 -19.55 4.91
N TYR A 153 -6.59 -18.24 5.14
CA TYR A 153 -6.50 -17.67 6.48
C TYR A 153 -7.85 -17.20 7.03
N GLN A 154 -8.96 -17.52 6.33
CA GLN A 154 -10.34 -17.20 6.74
C GLN A 154 -10.54 -15.70 7.02
N LEU A 155 -9.92 -14.86 6.21
CA LEU A 155 -10.07 -13.41 6.25
C LEU A 155 -11.44 -13.07 5.66
N GLY A 156 -12.33 -12.49 6.47
CA GLY A 156 -13.74 -12.29 6.09
C GLY A 156 -13.95 -11.31 4.94
N ASP A 157 -13.02 -10.38 4.71
CA ASP A 157 -13.09 -9.38 3.65
C ASP A 157 -11.71 -8.94 3.13
N LEU A 158 -11.74 -8.21 2.02
CA LEU A 158 -10.59 -7.51 1.44
C LEU A 158 -10.93 -6.02 1.38
N HIS A 159 -9.95 -5.17 1.68
CA HIS A 159 -10.18 -3.73 1.71
C HIS A 159 -9.30 -2.98 0.70
N TRP A 160 -9.91 -2.06 -0.05
CA TRP A 160 -9.22 -1.15 -0.96
C TRP A 160 -9.03 0.23 -0.32
N THR A 161 -7.82 0.76 -0.42
CA THR A 161 -7.46 2.05 0.19
C THR A 161 -7.75 3.22 -0.75
N ASP A 162 -7.91 4.42 -0.17
CA ASP A 162 -7.98 5.70 -0.89
C ASP A 162 -6.74 5.98 -1.77
N ARG A 163 -5.66 5.25 -1.54
CA ARG A 163 -4.41 5.29 -2.31
C ARG A 163 -4.30 4.21 -3.36
N GLN A 164 -5.42 3.58 -3.73
CA GLN A 164 -5.47 2.52 -4.74
C GLN A 164 -4.64 1.28 -4.37
N GLY A 165 -4.31 1.11 -3.09
CA GLY A 165 -3.67 -0.10 -2.56
C GLY A 165 -4.70 -1.11 -2.05
N LEU A 166 -4.34 -2.38 -2.05
CA LEU A 166 -5.12 -3.49 -1.49
C LEU A 166 -4.58 -3.85 -0.09
N GLN A 167 -5.44 -4.23 0.85
CA GLN A 167 -5.00 -4.68 2.16
C GLN A 167 -5.81 -5.87 2.65
N LEU A 168 -5.11 -6.84 3.23
CA LEU A 168 -5.66 -7.99 3.93
C LEU A 168 -5.78 -7.61 5.41
N THR A 169 -7.01 -7.52 5.89
CA THR A 169 -7.38 -7.22 7.28
C THR A 169 -7.44 -8.50 8.10
N HIS A 170 -7.36 -8.37 9.43
CA HIS A 170 -7.57 -9.47 10.37
C HIS A 170 -6.56 -10.63 10.25
N VAL A 171 -5.34 -10.35 9.77
CA VAL A 171 -4.28 -11.35 9.68
C VAL A 171 -3.70 -11.59 11.06
N ASP A 172 -3.63 -12.85 11.48
CA ASP A 172 -2.98 -13.23 12.73
C ASP A 172 -1.48 -12.91 12.69
N GLY A 173 -0.97 -12.26 13.74
CA GLY A 173 0.45 -11.89 13.88
C GLY A 173 1.42 -13.06 13.68
N ARG A 174 0.99 -14.29 13.97
CA ARG A 174 1.78 -15.52 13.82
C ARG A 174 2.06 -15.89 12.36
N VAL A 175 1.24 -15.42 11.41
CA VAL A 175 1.35 -15.78 9.98
C VAL A 175 1.75 -14.60 9.08
N LEU A 176 1.98 -13.41 9.66
CA LEU A 176 2.30 -12.18 8.91
C LEU A 176 3.41 -12.35 7.87
N PHE A 177 4.55 -12.92 8.27
CA PHE A 177 5.69 -13.08 7.37
C PHE A 177 5.41 -14.10 6.27
N GLU A 178 4.61 -15.13 6.55
CA GLU A 178 4.23 -16.12 5.54
C GLU A 178 3.26 -15.53 4.52
N VAL A 179 2.24 -14.79 4.97
CA VAL A 179 1.31 -14.05 4.10
C VAL A 179 2.09 -13.08 3.21
N THR A 180 2.99 -12.27 3.79
CA THR A 180 3.81 -11.33 3.03
C THR A 180 4.73 -12.03 2.03
N ARG A 181 5.35 -13.16 2.40
CA ARG A 181 6.21 -13.94 1.49
C ARG A 181 5.42 -14.44 0.28
N GLN A 182 4.20 -14.92 0.51
CA GLN A 182 3.33 -15.41 -0.54
C GLN A 182 2.79 -14.30 -1.45
N LEU A 183 2.55 -13.10 -0.92
CA LEU A 183 2.20 -11.92 -1.72
C LEU A 183 3.40 -11.45 -2.56
N ALA A 184 4.59 -11.42 -1.97
CA ALA A 184 5.81 -11.03 -2.68
C ALA A 184 6.14 -11.99 -3.85
N ALA A 185 5.74 -13.26 -3.76
CA ALA A 185 5.92 -14.23 -4.84
C ALA A 185 5.14 -13.89 -6.13
N VAL A 186 4.12 -13.03 -6.03
CA VAL A 186 3.35 -12.50 -7.18
C VAL A 186 3.58 -10.99 -7.37
N ASP A 187 4.72 -10.47 -6.89
CA ASP A 187 5.10 -9.06 -6.98
C ASP A 187 4.18 -8.08 -6.22
N LEU A 188 3.45 -8.58 -5.20
CA LEU A 188 2.69 -7.75 -4.28
C LEU A 188 3.50 -7.48 -3.00
N HIS A 189 4.27 -6.40 -3.01
CA HIS A 189 5.11 -6.00 -1.87
C HIS A 189 4.36 -5.18 -0.83
N LEU A 190 4.88 -5.15 0.40
CA LEU A 190 4.32 -4.32 1.47
C LEU A 190 4.39 -2.82 1.15
N SER A 191 3.35 -2.09 1.53
CA SER A 191 3.32 -0.64 1.47
C SER A 191 4.04 -0.05 2.69
N PRO A 192 5.10 0.75 2.51
CA PRO A 192 5.88 1.27 3.63
C PRO A 192 5.07 2.25 4.47
N ARG A 193 5.40 2.32 5.76
CA ARG A 193 4.83 3.25 6.74
C ARG A 193 5.84 4.32 7.17
N GLY A 194 5.41 5.21 8.07
CA GLY A 194 6.22 6.34 8.53
C GLY A 194 6.55 7.38 7.47
N GLY A 195 7.75 7.96 7.60
CA GLY A 195 8.35 8.99 6.75
C GLY A 195 8.88 8.44 5.43
N THR A 196 7.96 7.94 4.60
CA THR A 196 8.24 7.30 3.31
C THR A 196 7.29 7.82 2.25
N VAL A 197 7.67 7.63 0.99
CA VAL A 197 6.80 7.92 -0.16
C VAL A 197 5.74 6.84 -0.29
N ARG A 198 4.48 7.24 -0.27
CA ARG A 198 3.33 6.34 -0.41
C ARG A 198 3.05 6.01 -1.86
N ASN A 199 2.15 5.05 -2.10
CA ASN A 199 1.71 4.71 -3.44
C ASN A 199 1.25 5.97 -4.20
N THR A 200 1.77 6.14 -5.41
CA THR A 200 1.35 7.21 -6.32
C THR A 200 -0.02 6.87 -6.89
N VAL A 201 -0.96 7.78 -6.71
CA VAL A 201 -2.34 7.59 -7.18
C VAL A 201 -2.49 8.17 -8.58
N ALA A 202 -3.17 7.47 -9.48
CA ALA A 202 -3.41 7.91 -10.84
C ALA A 202 -4.87 7.70 -11.25
N CYS A 203 -5.43 8.61 -12.06
CA CYS A 203 -6.67 8.29 -12.78
C CYS A 203 -6.33 7.54 -14.07
N PRO A 204 -7.31 6.85 -14.70
CA PRO A 204 -7.08 6.15 -15.96
C PRO A 204 -6.45 7.06 -17.04
N ALA A 205 -7.02 8.26 -17.22
CA ALA A 205 -6.55 9.23 -18.23
C ALA A 205 -6.47 8.61 -19.63
N LEU A 206 -5.48 8.95 -20.46
CA LEU A 206 -5.30 8.27 -21.74
C LEU A 206 -4.80 6.83 -21.51
N PRO A 207 -5.27 5.87 -22.33
CA PRO A 207 -6.17 6.04 -23.48
C PRO A 207 -7.68 5.96 -23.16
N GLU A 208 -8.10 5.57 -21.97
CA GLU A 208 -9.50 5.21 -21.69
C GLU A 208 -10.44 6.41 -21.52
N CYS A 209 -9.95 7.50 -20.94
CA CYS A 209 -10.75 8.65 -20.55
C CYS A 209 -10.77 9.71 -21.65
N ARG A 210 -11.97 10.07 -22.13
CA ARG A 210 -12.22 11.15 -23.10
C ARG A 210 -11.67 12.54 -22.73
N ASN A 211 -11.31 12.74 -21.45
CA ASN A 211 -10.75 13.99 -20.95
C ASN A 211 -9.24 13.89 -20.68
N GLY A 212 -8.64 12.71 -20.81
CA GLY A 212 -7.21 12.53 -20.59
C GLY A 212 -6.38 13.36 -21.58
N LEU A 213 -5.36 14.05 -21.06
CA LEU A 213 -4.40 14.83 -21.85
C LEU A 213 -3.00 14.19 -21.84
N ILE A 214 -2.76 13.26 -20.91
CA ILE A 214 -1.51 12.51 -20.74
C ILE A 214 -1.81 11.05 -20.35
N TYR A 215 -0.84 10.16 -20.55
CA TYR A 215 -0.82 8.82 -19.96
C TYR A 215 -0.47 8.89 -18.47
N ALA A 216 -1.49 9.09 -17.63
CA ALA A 216 -1.30 9.36 -16.20
C ALA A 216 -0.78 8.14 -15.43
N THR A 217 -1.20 6.94 -15.83
CA THR A 217 -0.77 5.67 -15.25
C THR A 217 0.72 5.43 -15.47
N ASP A 218 1.21 5.65 -16.69
CA ASP A 218 2.64 5.55 -17.03
C ASP A 218 3.49 6.53 -16.24
N LEU A 219 3.06 7.79 -16.13
CA LEU A 219 3.76 8.79 -15.32
C LEU A 219 3.77 8.40 -13.84
N ALA A 220 2.64 7.92 -13.30
CA ALA A 220 2.59 7.45 -11.93
C ALA A 220 3.46 6.22 -11.67
N LYS A 221 3.65 5.35 -12.66
CA LYS A 221 4.58 4.21 -12.59
C LYS A 221 6.03 4.70 -12.51
N ARG A 222 6.42 5.63 -13.38
CA ARG A 222 7.75 6.27 -13.34
C ARG A 222 8.03 6.93 -11.99
N LEU A 223 7.05 7.64 -11.43
CA LEU A 223 7.14 8.25 -10.11
C LEU A 223 7.25 7.21 -8.98
N ASN A 224 6.44 6.15 -9.02
CA ASN A 224 6.54 5.06 -8.06
C ASN A 224 7.93 4.40 -8.11
N GLU A 225 8.40 4.03 -9.29
CA GLU A 225 9.70 3.35 -9.46
C GLU A 225 10.85 4.22 -8.94
N ARG A 226 10.85 5.52 -9.26
CA ARG A 226 11.91 6.44 -8.83
C ARG A 226 11.92 6.69 -7.32
N TYR A 227 10.75 6.71 -6.67
CA TYR A 227 10.62 7.21 -5.31
C TYR A 227 10.18 6.18 -4.26
N LYS A 228 9.90 4.92 -4.63
CA LYS A 228 9.42 3.87 -3.72
C LYS A 228 10.34 3.62 -2.52
N ASP A 229 11.65 3.76 -2.71
CA ASP A 229 12.67 3.47 -1.69
C ASP A 229 13.11 4.70 -0.88
N VAL A 230 12.49 5.87 -1.13
CA VAL A 230 12.77 7.08 -0.35
C VAL A 230 12.22 6.93 1.07
N THR A 231 13.13 6.94 2.03
CA THR A 231 12.87 6.86 3.47
C THR A 231 13.49 8.03 4.24
N GLY A 232 13.15 8.14 5.53
CA GLY A 232 13.71 9.15 6.43
C GLY A 232 13.11 10.55 6.23
N LEU A 233 11.93 10.65 5.61
CA LEU A 233 11.23 11.93 5.46
C LEU A 233 10.63 12.39 6.81
N PRO A 234 10.45 13.70 7.03
CA PRO A 234 9.88 14.22 8.27
C PRO A 234 8.49 13.64 8.58
N HIS A 235 7.73 13.33 7.53
CA HIS A 235 6.44 12.65 7.60
C HIS A 235 6.14 11.89 6.29
N LYS A 236 5.01 11.17 6.22
CA LYS A 236 4.54 10.51 4.97
C LYS A 236 4.43 11.51 3.82
N PHE A 237 4.87 11.09 2.64
CA PHE A 237 4.85 11.87 1.41
C PHE A 237 3.97 11.20 0.36
N LYS A 238 3.05 11.95 -0.24
CA LYS A 238 2.06 11.43 -1.17
C LYS A 238 2.19 12.13 -2.52
N LEU A 239 2.30 11.31 -3.57
CA LEU A 239 2.31 11.73 -4.97
C LEU A 239 0.95 11.42 -5.62
N SER A 240 0.53 12.24 -6.57
CA SER A 240 -0.70 12.03 -7.33
C SER A 240 -0.55 12.52 -8.77
N VAL A 241 -1.14 11.80 -9.71
CA VAL A 241 -1.19 12.18 -11.13
C VAL A 241 -2.64 12.21 -11.58
N ALA A 242 -3.05 13.32 -12.19
CA ALA A 242 -4.32 13.46 -12.88
C ALA A 242 -4.05 13.71 -14.36
N GLY A 243 -4.78 13.02 -15.24
CA GLY A 243 -4.61 13.17 -16.69
C GLY A 243 -5.06 14.52 -17.24
N CYS A 244 -5.82 15.29 -16.48
CA CYS A 244 -6.37 16.59 -16.88
C CYS A 244 -6.76 17.43 -15.66
N PRO A 245 -7.14 18.71 -15.85
CA PRO A 245 -7.50 19.60 -14.74
C PRO A 245 -8.77 19.22 -13.96
N ASN A 246 -9.58 18.25 -14.44
CA ASN A 246 -10.69 17.71 -13.65
C ASN A 246 -10.23 17.07 -12.32
N SER A 247 -8.96 16.68 -12.23
CA SER A 247 -8.32 16.28 -10.97
C SER A 247 -9.06 15.16 -10.22
N CYS A 248 -9.42 14.07 -10.91
CA CYS A 248 -10.12 12.94 -10.29
C CYS A 248 -9.35 12.34 -9.09
N THR A 249 -8.02 12.40 -9.12
CA THR A 249 -7.13 11.97 -8.02
C THR A 249 -6.93 13.02 -6.95
N ARG A 250 -7.56 14.19 -7.06
CA ARG A 250 -7.37 15.35 -6.17
C ARG A 250 -5.90 15.73 -6.08
N ALA A 251 -5.25 15.97 -7.23
CA ALA A 251 -3.81 16.19 -7.29
C ALA A 251 -3.37 17.36 -6.38
N GLN A 252 -4.17 18.44 -6.28
CA GLN A 252 -3.88 19.55 -5.38
C GLN A 252 -3.90 19.17 -3.88
N ALA A 253 -4.51 18.05 -3.47
CA ALA A 253 -4.60 17.63 -2.07
C ALA A 253 -3.43 16.71 -1.61
N HIS A 254 -2.40 16.59 -2.45
CA HIS A 254 -1.23 15.73 -2.24
C HIS A 254 0.04 16.54 -2.03
N ASP A 255 1.06 15.96 -1.37
CA ASP A 255 2.33 16.68 -1.12
C ASP A 255 2.93 17.14 -2.46
N ILE A 256 2.85 16.29 -3.50
CA ILE A 256 2.98 16.73 -4.90
C ILE A 256 1.85 16.13 -5.74
N GLY A 257 1.23 16.99 -6.54
CA GLY A 257 0.22 16.61 -7.54
C GLY A 257 0.63 17.06 -8.93
N VAL A 258 0.48 16.17 -9.91
CA VAL A 258 0.74 16.44 -11.32
C VAL A 258 -0.58 16.41 -12.09
N MET A 259 -0.78 17.36 -12.99
CA MET A 259 -1.95 17.43 -13.87
C MET A 259 -1.55 17.57 -15.32
N GLY A 260 -2.11 16.74 -16.20
CA GLY A 260 -2.06 16.99 -17.64
C GLY A 260 -2.70 18.33 -17.99
N THR A 261 -2.05 19.10 -18.85
CA THR A 261 -2.47 20.44 -19.26
C THR A 261 -2.11 20.72 -20.71
N GLN A 262 -2.90 21.55 -21.38
CA GLN A 262 -2.65 22.01 -22.73
C GLN A 262 -2.90 23.52 -22.81
N VAL A 263 -1.86 24.26 -23.21
CA VAL A 263 -1.95 25.70 -23.45
C VAL A 263 -2.56 25.92 -24.83
N ILE A 264 -3.68 26.63 -24.85
CA ILE A 264 -4.43 26.94 -26.06
C ILE A 264 -4.20 28.41 -26.44
N LYS A 265 -4.02 28.69 -27.73
CA LYS A 265 -4.02 30.04 -28.30
C LYS A 265 -5.12 30.14 -29.36
N ILE A 266 -5.79 31.29 -29.42
CA ILE A 266 -6.76 31.57 -30.48
C ILE A 266 -6.05 32.19 -31.67
N ASN A 267 -6.10 31.52 -32.82
CA ASN A 267 -5.76 32.08 -34.11
C ASN A 267 -6.84 33.08 -34.53
N LYS A 268 -6.48 34.37 -34.57
CA LYS A 268 -7.42 35.45 -34.84
C LYS A 268 -7.82 35.51 -36.32
N ASP A 269 -7.03 34.97 -37.23
CA ASP A 269 -7.28 35.06 -38.67
C ASP A 269 -8.42 34.11 -39.06
N THR A 270 -8.39 32.89 -38.52
CA THR A 270 -9.40 31.86 -38.81
C THR A 270 -10.61 31.90 -37.87
N CYS A 271 -10.51 32.60 -36.73
CA CYS A 271 -11.60 32.65 -35.75
C CYS A 271 -12.80 33.42 -36.29
N THR A 272 -13.98 32.81 -36.26
CA THR A 272 -15.24 33.42 -36.73
C THR A 272 -16.03 34.13 -35.64
N GLY A 273 -15.61 34.07 -34.38
CA GLY A 273 -16.35 34.68 -33.26
C GLY A 273 -17.62 33.94 -32.83
N CYS A 274 -17.85 32.72 -33.31
CA CYS A 274 -19.07 31.92 -33.10
C CYS A 274 -19.41 31.56 -31.63
N GLY A 275 -18.50 31.76 -30.66
CA GLY A 275 -18.79 31.56 -29.24
C GLY A 275 -18.74 30.12 -28.71
N HIS A 276 -18.59 29.09 -29.55
CA HIS A 276 -18.55 27.69 -29.08
C HIS A 276 -17.49 27.41 -28.00
N CYS A 277 -16.31 28.00 -28.14
CA CYS A 277 -15.25 27.87 -27.14
C CYS A 277 -15.60 28.58 -25.82
N ALA A 278 -16.29 29.71 -25.86
CA ALA A 278 -16.77 30.42 -24.67
C ALA A 278 -17.81 29.58 -23.93
N ASN A 279 -18.79 29.03 -24.65
CA ASN A 279 -19.82 28.16 -24.08
C ASN A 279 -19.24 26.85 -23.48
N ALA A 280 -18.14 26.35 -24.03
CA ALA A 280 -17.45 25.16 -23.51
C ALA A 280 -16.57 25.46 -22.27
N CYS A 281 -16.27 26.72 -21.99
CA CYS A 281 -15.36 27.11 -20.92
C CYS A 281 -16.10 27.13 -19.57
N LYS A 282 -15.70 26.26 -18.64
CA LYS A 282 -16.27 26.20 -17.28
C LYS A 282 -15.66 27.20 -16.29
N GLU A 283 -14.57 27.85 -16.69
CA GLU A 283 -13.82 28.80 -15.85
C GLU A 283 -14.14 30.26 -16.22
N ASP A 284 -15.08 30.49 -17.14
CA ASP A 284 -15.41 31.80 -17.71
C ASP A 284 -14.16 32.57 -18.20
N ALA A 285 -13.19 31.81 -18.73
CA ALA A 285 -11.90 32.32 -19.16
C ALA A 285 -11.88 32.75 -20.63
N ILE A 286 -12.97 32.58 -21.38
CA ILE A 286 -13.01 32.90 -22.81
C ILE A 286 -14.06 33.96 -23.06
N HIS A 287 -13.67 35.02 -23.76
CA HIS A 287 -14.52 36.16 -24.08
C HIS A 287 -14.56 36.38 -25.59
N ILE A 288 -15.72 36.76 -26.11
CA ILE A 288 -15.87 37.18 -27.51
C ILE A 288 -15.90 38.70 -27.54
N SER A 289 -14.91 39.31 -28.19
CA SER A 289 -14.83 40.75 -28.39
C SER A 289 -14.41 41.05 -29.83
N ASN A 290 -15.02 42.07 -30.45
CA ASN A 290 -14.79 42.45 -31.85
C ASN A 290 -14.87 41.26 -32.82
N GLY A 291 -15.84 40.37 -32.61
CA GLY A 291 -16.03 39.18 -33.44
C GLY A 291 -14.95 38.10 -33.31
N LYS A 292 -14.10 38.13 -32.26
CA LYS A 292 -13.02 37.15 -32.07
C LYS A 292 -12.95 36.66 -30.62
N ALA A 293 -12.58 35.40 -30.42
CA ALA A 293 -12.39 34.84 -29.08
C ALA A 293 -11.02 35.24 -28.49
N SER A 294 -10.98 35.62 -27.21
CA SER A 294 -9.75 35.83 -26.41
C SER A 294 -9.79 34.95 -25.15
N ILE A 295 -8.62 34.65 -24.59
CA ILE A 295 -8.48 33.83 -23.38
C ILE A 295 -7.89 34.68 -22.26
N ASP A 296 -8.55 34.72 -21.11
CA ASP A 296 -8.03 35.18 -19.83
C ASP A 296 -7.24 34.04 -19.16
N TYR A 297 -5.91 34.09 -19.29
CA TYR A 297 -5.02 33.06 -18.73
C TYR A 297 -4.91 33.07 -17.20
N SER A 298 -5.46 34.09 -16.53
CA SER A 298 -5.54 34.12 -15.06
C SER A 298 -6.62 33.16 -14.55
N LYS A 299 -7.70 32.99 -15.31
CA LYS A 299 -8.80 32.03 -15.02
C LYS A 299 -8.60 30.68 -15.68
N CYS A 300 -7.95 30.64 -16.85
CA CYS A 300 -7.76 29.40 -17.60
C CYS A 300 -6.96 28.35 -16.81
N VAL A 301 -7.51 27.14 -16.71
CA VAL A 301 -6.88 25.97 -16.07
C VAL A 301 -6.19 25.01 -17.07
N ASP A 302 -6.04 25.42 -18.34
CA ASP A 302 -5.35 24.67 -19.40
C ASP A 302 -5.95 23.27 -19.67
N CYS A 303 -7.29 23.16 -19.66
CA CYS A 303 -8.03 21.90 -19.82
C CYS A 303 -8.30 21.47 -21.28
N GLY A 304 -8.03 22.34 -22.25
CA GLY A 304 -8.22 22.06 -23.68
C GLY A 304 -9.68 21.88 -24.14
N MET A 305 -10.70 22.17 -23.31
CA MET A 305 -12.11 22.04 -23.72
C MET A 305 -12.45 22.95 -24.91
N CYS A 306 -11.88 24.15 -24.95
CA CYS A 306 -12.09 25.11 -26.04
C CYS A 306 -11.52 24.66 -27.38
N ASN A 307 -10.38 23.95 -27.40
CA ASN A 307 -9.84 23.33 -28.60
C ASN A 307 -10.80 22.27 -29.15
N ARG A 308 -11.27 21.36 -28.29
CA ARG A 308 -12.24 20.31 -28.67
C ARG A 308 -13.57 20.85 -29.17
N ALA A 309 -13.98 22.02 -28.69
CA ALA A 309 -15.24 22.65 -29.06
C ALA A 309 -15.15 23.55 -30.31
N CYS A 310 -13.95 23.85 -30.81
CA CYS A 310 -13.78 24.85 -31.87
C CYS A 310 -14.06 24.26 -33.26
N PRO A 311 -15.15 24.66 -33.94
CA PRO A 311 -15.51 24.08 -35.24
C PRO A 311 -14.55 24.46 -36.37
N THR A 312 -13.87 25.60 -36.24
CA THR A 312 -12.93 26.11 -37.25
C THR A 312 -11.48 25.71 -36.97
N GLY A 313 -11.21 24.99 -35.88
CA GLY A 313 -9.85 24.67 -35.45
C GLY A 313 -9.02 25.86 -34.95
N SER A 314 -9.59 27.06 -34.83
CA SER A 314 -8.87 28.28 -34.43
C SER A 314 -8.36 28.28 -32.99
N ALA A 315 -8.87 27.41 -32.12
CA ALA A 315 -8.35 27.23 -30.77
C ALA A 315 -7.24 26.17 -30.80
N GLU A 316 -6.01 26.58 -31.06
CA GLU A 316 -4.87 25.71 -31.36
C GLU A 316 -4.11 25.32 -30.08
N ILE A 317 -3.69 24.07 -29.97
CA ILE A 317 -2.79 23.61 -28.90
C ILE A 317 -1.38 24.10 -29.23
N VAL A 318 -0.85 25.02 -28.41
CA VAL A 318 0.51 25.55 -28.55
C VAL A 318 1.53 24.66 -27.83
N LYS A 319 1.16 24.18 -26.63
CA LYS A 319 2.03 23.31 -25.85
C LYS A 319 1.21 22.36 -24.97
N ALA A 320 1.48 21.07 -25.10
CA ALA A 320 1.00 20.04 -24.18
C ALA A 320 2.07 19.76 -23.12
N GLY A 321 1.66 19.51 -21.89
CA GLY A 321 2.58 19.26 -20.79
C GLY A 321 1.84 19.02 -19.49
N VAL A 322 2.49 19.31 -18.37
CA VAL A 322 1.94 19.10 -17.04
C VAL A 322 2.07 20.32 -16.15
N SER A 323 1.11 20.50 -15.26
CA SER A 323 1.22 21.43 -14.13
C SER A 323 1.52 20.66 -12.85
N VAL A 324 2.43 21.20 -12.04
CA VAL A 324 2.86 20.58 -10.78
C VAL A 324 2.41 21.45 -9.62
N TYR A 325 1.71 20.84 -8.67
CA TYR A 325 1.23 21.45 -7.43
C TYR A 325 1.99 20.84 -6.26
N ILE A 326 2.36 21.65 -5.27
CA ILE A 326 3.12 21.19 -4.11
C ILE A 326 2.52 21.69 -2.80
N GLY A 327 2.69 20.89 -1.73
CA GLY A 327 2.24 21.24 -0.38
C GLY A 327 0.79 20.90 -0.07
N GLY A 328 0.08 20.15 -0.90
CA GLY A 328 -1.28 19.73 -0.62
C GLY A 328 -1.41 18.71 0.53
N CYS A 329 -2.54 18.73 1.22
CA CYS A 329 -2.86 17.76 2.26
C CYS A 329 -4.38 17.58 2.38
N GLY A 330 -4.90 16.35 2.25
CA GLY A 330 -6.29 16.00 2.55
C GLY A 330 -6.53 15.47 3.99
N GLY A 331 -5.71 15.86 4.96
CA GLY A 331 -5.78 15.37 6.35
C GLY A 331 -6.72 16.19 7.24
N ARG A 332 -6.51 16.11 8.57
CA ARG A 332 -7.29 16.86 9.59
C ARG A 332 -7.39 18.36 9.30
N HIS A 333 -6.30 18.94 8.81
CA HIS A 333 -6.26 20.32 8.32
C HIS A 333 -6.02 20.26 6.81
N PRO A 334 -7.11 20.27 6.02
CA PRO A 334 -6.99 20.16 4.58
C PRO A 334 -6.45 21.45 3.97
N GLN A 335 -5.57 21.32 2.99
CA GLN A 335 -5.03 22.45 2.23
C GLN A 335 -4.76 22.04 0.79
N ASN A 336 -4.96 22.97 -0.13
CA ASN A 336 -4.60 22.79 -1.53
C ASN A 336 -3.14 23.20 -1.75
N GLY A 337 -2.45 22.42 -2.57
CA GLY A 337 -1.09 22.72 -2.99
C GLY A 337 -1.03 23.93 -3.91
N LYS A 338 0.09 24.64 -3.85
CA LYS A 338 0.38 25.79 -4.72
C LYS A 338 1.04 25.32 -6.01
N ARG A 339 0.69 25.93 -7.14
CA ARG A 339 1.25 25.58 -8.45
C ARG A 339 2.71 26.04 -8.54
N LEU A 340 3.61 25.07 -8.64
CA LEU A 340 5.05 25.27 -8.81
C LEU A 340 5.43 25.47 -10.27
N LEU A 341 4.94 24.55 -11.13
CA LEU A 341 5.19 24.56 -12.58
C LEU A 341 3.85 24.63 -13.32
N ARG A 342 3.82 25.40 -14.41
CA ARG A 342 2.69 25.47 -15.34
C ARG A 342 3.17 24.99 -16.70
N ASN A 343 2.52 23.95 -17.24
CA ASN A 343 2.77 23.42 -18.58
C ASN A 343 4.25 23.09 -18.87
N ALA A 344 4.90 22.45 -17.89
CA ALA A 344 6.25 21.90 -18.03
C ALA A 344 6.21 20.59 -18.82
N ASP A 345 7.34 20.22 -19.43
CA ASP A 345 7.45 18.91 -20.06
C ASP A 345 7.56 17.83 -18.96
N ILE A 346 7.13 16.60 -19.27
CA ILE A 346 7.04 15.54 -18.26
C ILE A 346 8.42 15.26 -17.64
N ASP A 347 9.48 15.24 -18.43
CA ASP A 347 10.82 14.91 -17.93
C ASP A 347 11.43 16.06 -17.11
N GLU A 348 11.00 17.29 -17.35
CA GLU A 348 11.44 18.46 -16.60
C GLU A 348 10.97 18.41 -15.14
N ILE A 349 9.91 17.67 -14.79
CA ILE A 349 9.37 17.70 -13.42
C ILE A 349 10.22 16.92 -12.41
N PHE A 350 11.00 15.92 -12.86
CA PHE A 350 11.72 15.03 -11.95
C PHE A 350 12.79 15.75 -11.12
N PRO A 351 13.67 16.60 -11.69
CA PRO A 351 14.61 17.41 -10.92
C PRO A 351 13.92 18.29 -9.85
N TRP A 352 12.73 18.83 -10.16
CA TRP A 352 11.97 19.63 -9.20
C TRP A 352 11.43 18.79 -8.05
N ILE A 353 10.91 17.59 -8.32
CA ILE A 353 10.43 16.67 -7.28
C ILE A 353 11.61 16.23 -6.40
N ASP A 354 12.76 15.91 -7.01
CA ASP A 354 13.98 15.55 -6.30
C ASP A 354 14.41 16.69 -5.35
N ALA A 355 14.47 17.92 -5.87
CA ALA A 355 14.81 19.11 -5.09
C ALA A 355 13.84 19.35 -3.91
N VAL A 356 12.52 19.18 -4.12
CA VAL A 356 11.51 19.29 -3.05
C VAL A 356 11.72 18.22 -1.97
N ILE A 357 11.94 16.97 -2.37
CA ILE A 357 12.18 15.86 -1.45
C ILE A 357 13.46 16.11 -0.64
N VAL A 358 14.55 16.51 -1.29
CA VAL A 358 15.85 16.77 -0.63
C VAL A 358 15.75 17.96 0.32
N GLU A 359 15.14 19.06 -0.10
CA GLU A 359 14.96 20.25 0.74
C GLU A 359 14.16 19.91 2.00
N TRP A 360 13.03 19.22 1.82
CA TRP A 360 12.17 18.87 2.94
C TRP A 360 12.78 17.77 3.83
N LYS A 361 13.49 16.81 3.26
CA LYS A 361 14.19 15.77 4.04
C LYS A 361 15.31 16.37 4.90
N THR A 362 16.04 17.35 4.36
CA THR A 362 17.20 17.95 5.02
C THR A 362 16.79 18.90 6.14
N PHE A 363 15.77 19.75 5.90
CA PHE A 363 15.45 20.86 6.80
C PHE A 363 14.06 20.75 7.44
N GLY A 364 13.20 19.87 6.95
CA GLY A 364 11.81 19.80 7.40
C GLY A 364 11.67 19.30 8.83
N GLU A 365 10.80 19.96 9.59
CA GLU A 365 10.52 19.62 10.99
C GLU A 365 9.81 18.26 11.12
N LYS A 366 10.22 17.46 12.11
CA LYS A 366 9.71 16.09 12.29
C LYS A 366 8.20 16.12 12.57
N ARG A 367 7.48 15.17 11.96
CA ARG A 367 6.00 15.05 12.00
C ARG A 367 5.22 16.13 11.26
N TRP A 368 5.87 17.16 10.71
CA TRP A 368 5.18 18.16 9.90
C TRP A 368 4.94 17.61 8.49
N ARG A 369 3.84 18.02 7.84
CA ARG A 369 3.62 17.76 6.42
C ARG A 369 4.34 18.79 5.57
N LEU A 370 4.63 18.45 4.31
CA LEU A 370 5.33 19.35 3.38
C LEU A 370 4.66 20.73 3.32
N GLY A 371 3.34 20.81 3.17
CA GLY A 371 2.71 22.13 3.03
C GLY A 371 2.74 22.96 4.31
N ARG A 372 2.67 22.36 5.51
CA ARG A 372 2.89 23.08 6.77
C ARG A 372 4.31 23.65 6.83
N TRP A 373 5.29 22.89 6.35
CA TRP A 373 6.67 23.36 6.24
C TRP A 373 6.79 24.53 5.26
N ILE A 374 6.14 24.45 4.11
CA ILE A 374 6.09 25.54 3.12
C ILE A 374 5.44 26.80 3.69
N GLU A 375 4.38 26.66 4.48
CA GLU A 375 3.73 27.79 5.16
C GLU A 375 4.67 28.47 6.15
N TYR A 376 5.42 27.68 6.93
CA TYR A 376 6.38 28.20 7.90
C TYR A 376 7.57 28.91 7.24
N VAL A 377 8.15 28.31 6.20
CA VAL A 377 9.27 28.93 5.45
C VAL A 377 8.81 30.12 4.62
N GLY A 378 7.54 30.13 4.19
CA GLY A 378 7.05 31.08 3.20
C GLY A 378 7.26 30.58 1.78
N TRP A 379 6.24 30.80 0.93
CA TRP A 379 6.17 30.21 -0.41
C TRP A 379 7.31 30.64 -1.33
N GLU A 380 7.60 31.94 -1.40
CA GLU A 380 8.64 32.46 -2.30
C GLU A 380 10.03 31.99 -1.87
N GLN A 381 10.33 32.00 -0.57
CA GLN A 381 11.60 31.50 -0.06
C GLN A 381 11.77 30.01 -0.32
N PHE A 382 10.72 29.21 -0.10
CA PHE A 382 10.76 27.77 -0.42
C PHE A 382 11.00 27.53 -1.91
N LYS A 383 10.27 28.25 -2.77
CA LYS A 383 10.40 28.13 -4.23
C LYS A 383 11.80 28.50 -4.71
N GLN A 384 12.40 29.55 -4.14
CA GLN A 384 13.78 29.95 -4.42
C GLN A 384 14.76 28.81 -4.09
N LYS A 385 14.71 28.25 -2.87
CA LYS A 385 15.59 27.15 -2.46
C LYS A 385 15.46 25.91 -3.34
N VAL A 386 14.24 25.56 -3.73
CA VAL A 386 14.01 24.45 -4.66
C VAL A 386 14.62 24.76 -6.03
N ASN A 387 14.44 25.98 -6.55
CA ASN A 387 15.03 26.37 -7.83
C ASN A 387 16.57 26.34 -7.81
N GLU A 388 17.20 26.86 -6.75
CA GLU A 388 18.66 26.81 -6.57
C GLU A 388 19.18 25.37 -6.61
N ARG A 389 18.48 24.42 -5.96
CA ARG A 389 18.81 22.98 -6.02
C ARG A 389 18.66 22.39 -7.42
N VAL A 390 17.61 22.78 -8.17
CA VAL A 390 17.42 22.30 -9.55
C VAL A 390 18.54 22.80 -10.46
N GLN A 391 19.00 24.05 -10.30
CA GLN A 391 20.11 24.55 -11.11
C GLN A 391 21.44 23.91 -10.73
N ALA A 392 21.66 23.56 -9.46
CA ALA A 392 22.88 22.88 -9.01
C ALA A 392 23.00 21.41 -9.50
N GLN A 393 21.93 20.85 -10.07
CA GLN A 393 21.90 19.50 -10.64
C GLN A 393 22.17 19.47 -12.16
N LYS A 394 22.19 20.64 -12.81
CA LYS A 394 22.58 20.81 -14.22
C LYS A 394 24.06 21.06 -14.32
#